data_AF-A0A7C5NHH9-F1
#
_entry.id   AF-A0A7C5NHH9-F1
#
_cell.length_a   1.000
_cell.length_b   1.000
_cell.length_c   1.000
_cell.angle_alpha   90.00
_cell.angle_beta   90.00
_cell.angle_gamma   90.00
#
_symmetry.space_group_name_H-M   'P 1'
#
loop_
_entity.id
_entity.type
_entity.pdbx_description
1 polymer ?
#
loop_
_entity_poly.entity_id
_entity_poly.type
_entity_poly.pdbx_seq_one_letter_code
_entity_poly.pdbx_strand_id
1 'polypeptide(L)'
;MNKFIYIVFSFVLSAVVFNTAYAGNPDRQGEAGAYELLMNPWARSAGLHTMNTSFVSGVEAMRLNIAGLSRAKGTEIVISHARYLEGTDIKMNAFGFSQKVGKNGTFGVSLMALDFGDIAVTTTDAPEGTGSTFSPNFFNLGIGYAHVFENKISVGILFRAVSESTADLKAFGFGLDAGVQYVTGPEDNFKLGLSLRNVGSPMSFGGQGLSQQLTAPGADHQLTYETRSASFELPSVLNIGVSYDFILNEKSRLTVLSNFTSNSFSRDNIGAGVEYAFNNKFMFRGGYKYDLGSSNAVDEKNVYTG
;
A
#
# COMPACT_ATOMS: atom_id res chain seq x y z
N MET A 1 16.54 -23.53 39.51
CA MET A 1 17.81 -23.02 38.93
C MET A 1 17.74 -22.93 37.40
N ASN A 2 17.28 -23.96 36.69
CA ASN A 2 17.30 -23.99 35.22
C ASN A 2 16.42 -22.93 34.52
N LYS A 3 15.23 -22.60 35.07
CA LYS A 3 14.35 -21.57 34.48
C LYS A 3 14.97 -20.16 34.48
N PHE A 4 15.74 -19.82 35.51
CA PHE A 4 16.41 -18.52 35.61
C PHE A 4 17.53 -18.40 34.57
N ILE A 5 18.27 -19.49 34.34
CA ILE A 5 19.31 -19.57 33.31
C ILE A 5 18.70 -19.39 31.91
N TYR A 6 17.57 -20.03 31.60
CA TYR A 6 16.92 -19.85 30.29
C TYR A 6 16.39 -18.42 30.07
N ILE A 7 15.87 -17.77 31.11
CA ILE A 7 15.41 -16.37 31.03
C ILE A 7 16.60 -15.44 30.79
N VAL A 8 17.70 -15.60 31.53
CA VAL A 8 18.92 -14.81 31.36
C VAL A 8 19.53 -15.07 29.98
N PHE A 9 19.58 -16.33 29.53
CA PHE A 9 20.12 -16.67 28.22
C PHE A 9 19.25 -16.11 27.08
N SER A 10 17.93 -16.15 27.21
CA SER A 10 17.01 -15.55 26.23
C SER A 10 17.08 -14.02 26.21
N PHE A 11 17.33 -13.38 27.36
CA PHE A 11 17.52 -11.93 27.47
C PHE A 11 18.88 -11.48 26.91
N VAL A 12 19.93 -12.26 27.11
CA VAL A 12 21.25 -12.03 26.50
C VAL A 12 21.19 -12.26 24.99
N LEU A 13 20.47 -13.30 24.52
CA LEU A 13 20.31 -13.56 23.10
C LEU A 13 19.50 -12.46 22.40
N SER A 14 18.45 -11.93 23.03
CA SER A 14 17.72 -10.76 22.50
C SER A 14 18.57 -9.49 22.52
N ALA A 15 19.40 -9.28 23.55
CA ALA A 15 20.33 -8.15 23.64
C ALA A 15 21.43 -8.17 22.55
N VAL A 16 21.90 -9.35 22.14
CA VAL A 16 22.95 -9.51 21.10
C VAL A 16 22.42 -9.28 19.68
N VAL A 17 21.10 -9.35 19.47
CA VAL A 17 20.46 -9.12 18.15
C VAL A 17 20.25 -7.62 17.86
N PHE A 18 20.44 -6.72 18.85
CA PHE A 18 20.40 -5.27 18.65
C PHE A 18 21.68 -4.69 18.03
N ASN A 19 22.24 -5.34 17.02
CA ASN A 19 23.16 -4.63 16.13
C ASN A 19 22.33 -3.61 15.34
N THR A 20 22.80 -2.37 15.28
CA THR A 20 22.18 -1.30 14.49
C THR A 20 22.30 -1.66 13.01
N ALA A 21 21.29 -2.35 12.48
CA ALA A 21 21.11 -2.49 11.05
C ALA A 21 20.71 -1.12 10.50
N TYR A 22 21.62 -0.50 9.72
CA TYR A 22 21.25 0.62 8.87
C TYR A 22 20.47 0.07 7.68
N ALA A 23 19.15 0.07 7.80
CA ALA A 23 18.23 -0.20 6.71
C ALA A 23 17.68 1.14 6.19
N GLY A 24 17.62 1.29 4.87
CA GLY A 24 17.13 2.49 4.20
C GLY A 24 17.94 2.81 2.95
N ASN A 25 17.25 3.11 1.85
CA ASN A 25 17.85 3.55 0.60
C ASN A 25 17.44 5.01 0.31
N PRO A 26 18.18 6.02 0.77
CA PRO A 26 17.83 7.42 0.54
C PRO A 26 18.01 7.84 -0.94
N ASP A 27 18.82 7.11 -1.72
CA ASP A 27 19.30 7.55 -3.03
C ASP A 27 18.25 7.56 -4.13
N ARG A 28 17.09 6.89 -3.94
CA ARG A 28 16.01 6.78 -4.95
C ARG A 28 14.73 7.52 -4.56
N GLN A 29 14.77 8.36 -3.54
CA GLN A 29 13.56 9.06 -3.08
C GLN A 29 13.06 10.07 -4.12
N GLY A 30 11.78 9.97 -4.47
CA GLY A 30 11.13 10.89 -5.42
C GLY A 30 11.23 10.50 -6.90
N GLU A 31 11.84 9.34 -7.22
CA GLU A 31 11.97 8.86 -8.60
C GLU A 31 10.83 7.90 -9.04
N ALA A 32 9.98 7.47 -8.11
CA ALA A 32 8.80 6.65 -8.44
C ALA A 32 7.63 7.52 -8.90
N GLY A 33 6.79 6.94 -9.77
CA GLY A 33 5.42 7.41 -9.98
C GLY A 33 4.41 6.44 -9.35
N ALA A 34 3.14 6.49 -9.76
CA ALA A 34 2.10 5.56 -9.30
C ALA A 34 1.92 5.51 -7.76
N TYR A 35 2.01 6.66 -7.09
CA TYR A 35 1.91 6.77 -5.62
C TYR A 35 0.53 6.34 -5.08
N GLU A 36 -0.51 6.33 -5.90
CA GLU A 36 -1.83 5.77 -5.58
C GLU A 36 -1.75 4.30 -5.13
N LEU A 37 -0.75 3.55 -5.59
CA LEU A 37 -0.51 2.17 -5.14
C LEU A 37 -0.06 2.09 -3.67
N LEU A 38 0.45 3.18 -3.11
CA LEU A 38 0.85 3.33 -1.72
C LEU A 38 -0.23 3.93 -0.83
N MET A 39 -1.34 4.37 -1.41
CA MET A 39 -2.48 4.91 -0.68
C MET A 39 -3.47 3.80 -0.29
N ASN A 40 -4.02 3.85 0.93
CA ASN A 40 -4.92 2.84 1.45
C ASN A 40 -6.35 3.40 1.52
N PRO A 41 -7.27 2.94 0.64
CA PRO A 41 -8.65 3.42 0.67
C PRO A 41 -9.49 2.73 1.76
N TRP A 42 -8.99 1.66 2.39
CA TRP A 42 -9.81 0.77 3.22
C TRP A 42 -9.77 1.16 4.69
N ALA A 43 -10.90 1.59 5.25
CA ALA A 43 -11.00 2.08 6.63
C ALA A 43 -10.47 1.09 7.70
N ARG A 44 -10.73 -0.22 7.57
CA ARG A 44 -10.37 -1.20 8.61
C ARG A 44 -8.86 -1.39 8.70
N SER A 45 -8.17 -1.54 7.58
CA SER A 45 -6.70 -1.62 7.55
C SER A 45 -6.03 -0.26 7.77
N ALA A 46 -6.66 0.84 7.32
CA ALA A 46 -6.19 2.20 7.60
C ALA A 46 -6.17 2.52 9.10
N GLY A 47 -7.14 2.01 9.87
CA GLY A 47 -7.18 2.18 11.33
C GLY A 47 -6.01 1.52 12.10
N LEU A 48 -5.23 0.66 11.44
CA LEU A 48 -3.97 0.10 11.97
C LEU A 48 -2.76 0.62 11.19
N HIS A 49 -2.89 1.78 10.57
CA HIS A 49 -1.86 2.39 9.74
C HIS A 49 -1.35 1.47 8.61
N THR A 50 -2.20 0.55 8.13
CA THR A 50 -1.86 -0.48 7.13
C THR A 50 -0.76 -1.46 7.59
N MET A 51 -0.63 -1.68 8.90
CA MET A 51 0.40 -2.54 9.50
C MET A 51 -0.06 -3.98 9.76
N ASN A 52 -1.29 -4.35 9.36
CA ASN A 52 -1.87 -5.66 9.63
C ASN A 52 -1.48 -6.74 8.59
N THR A 53 -0.27 -6.69 8.02
CA THR A 53 0.21 -7.62 6.97
C THR A 53 0.06 -9.10 7.34
N SER A 54 0.25 -9.45 8.62
CA SER A 54 0.17 -10.82 9.13
C SER A 54 -1.24 -11.40 9.21
N PHE A 55 -2.28 -10.56 9.25
CA PHE A 55 -3.65 -11.03 9.51
C PHE A 55 -4.75 -10.31 8.71
N VAL A 56 -4.39 -9.39 7.82
CA VAL A 56 -5.33 -8.78 6.87
C VAL A 56 -6.06 -9.88 6.11
N SER A 57 -7.36 -9.71 5.88
CA SER A 57 -8.20 -10.73 5.25
C SER A 57 -9.26 -10.13 4.33
N GLY A 58 -9.78 -10.96 3.42
CA GLY A 58 -10.86 -10.56 2.53
C GLY A 58 -10.43 -9.56 1.46
N VAL A 59 -11.34 -8.68 1.06
CA VAL A 59 -11.10 -7.70 -0.03
C VAL A 59 -9.88 -6.82 0.21
N GLU A 60 -9.72 -6.28 1.43
CA GLU A 60 -8.61 -5.36 1.76
C GLU A 60 -7.23 -6.03 1.68
N ALA A 61 -7.18 -7.37 1.74
CA ALA A 61 -5.94 -8.13 1.63
C ALA A 61 -5.26 -7.91 0.27
N MET A 62 -6.04 -7.68 -0.80
CA MET A 62 -5.52 -7.37 -2.15
C MET A 62 -4.71 -6.07 -2.19
N ARG A 63 -4.78 -5.21 -1.16
CA ARG A 63 -3.98 -3.98 -1.08
C ARG A 63 -2.75 -4.12 -0.19
N LEU A 64 -2.67 -5.13 0.69
CA LEU A 64 -1.59 -5.22 1.68
C LEU A 64 -0.86 -6.56 1.66
N ASN A 65 -1.59 -7.67 1.72
CA ASN A 65 -1.03 -9.02 1.61
C ASN A 65 -2.06 -9.96 0.99
N ILE A 66 -1.89 -10.24 -0.30
CA ILE A 66 -2.84 -11.02 -1.10
C ILE A 66 -3.13 -12.41 -0.52
N ALA A 67 -2.21 -13.02 0.24
CA ALA A 67 -2.49 -14.30 0.92
C ALA A 67 -3.73 -14.25 1.82
N GLY A 68 -4.00 -13.09 2.43
CA GLY A 68 -5.16 -12.87 3.29
C GLY A 68 -6.51 -12.97 2.57
N LEU A 69 -6.54 -12.86 1.24
CA LEU A 69 -7.77 -12.99 0.45
C LEU A 69 -8.42 -14.36 0.67
N SER A 70 -7.61 -15.41 0.79
CA SER A 70 -8.05 -16.79 1.04
C SER A 70 -8.74 -16.98 2.40
N ARG A 71 -8.60 -16.02 3.32
CA ARG A 71 -9.21 -16.02 4.66
C ARG A 71 -10.54 -15.26 4.71
N ALA A 72 -11.08 -14.83 3.57
CA ALA A 72 -12.47 -14.35 3.47
C ALA A 72 -13.43 -15.41 4.05
N LYS A 73 -14.52 -14.99 4.69
CA LYS A 73 -15.48 -15.97 5.26
C LYS A 73 -16.42 -16.54 4.21
N GLY A 74 -16.69 -15.78 3.15
CA GLY A 74 -17.57 -16.16 2.04
C GLY A 74 -17.43 -15.15 0.91
N THR A 75 -18.57 -14.76 0.32
CA THR A 75 -18.63 -13.62 -0.60
C THR A 75 -18.52 -12.32 0.19
N GLU A 76 -17.61 -11.45 -0.20
CA GLU A 76 -17.46 -10.11 0.39
C GLU A 76 -17.52 -9.06 -0.71
N ILE A 77 -18.27 -7.99 -0.46
CA ILE A 77 -18.29 -6.77 -1.25
C ILE A 77 -17.93 -5.64 -0.29
N VAL A 78 -16.94 -4.84 -0.67
CA VAL A 78 -16.50 -3.69 0.12
C VAL A 78 -16.47 -2.47 -0.78
N ILE A 79 -17.12 -1.40 -0.34
CA ILE A 79 -17.09 -0.09 -0.98
C ILE A 79 -16.46 0.86 0.02
N SER A 80 -15.55 1.71 -0.44
CA SER A 80 -14.88 2.66 0.42
C SER A 80 -14.73 4.02 -0.23
N HIS A 81 -14.79 5.04 0.60
CA HIS A 81 -14.54 6.43 0.25
C HIS A 81 -13.66 7.02 1.35
N ALA A 82 -12.58 7.67 0.96
CA ALA A 82 -11.67 8.33 1.88
C ALA A 82 -11.23 9.67 1.32
N ARG A 83 -11.22 10.70 2.17
CA ARG A 83 -10.67 12.01 1.85
C ARG A 83 -9.19 12.01 2.21
N TYR A 84 -8.33 12.29 1.24
CA TYR A 84 -6.91 12.35 1.46
C TYR A 84 -6.53 13.79 1.79
N LEU A 85 -6.12 14.06 3.03
CA LEU A 85 -5.80 15.41 3.53
C LEU A 85 -6.94 16.42 3.31
N GLU A 86 -7.70 16.69 4.36
CA GLU A 86 -8.82 17.65 4.31
C GLU A 86 -8.34 19.02 3.80
N GLY A 87 -8.99 19.54 2.76
CA GLY A 87 -8.65 20.81 2.11
C GLY A 87 -7.91 20.67 0.76
N THR A 88 -7.50 19.46 0.36
CA THR A 88 -6.88 19.22 -0.96
C THR A 88 -7.86 18.80 -2.05
N ASP A 89 -9.13 18.55 -1.69
CA ASP A 89 -10.17 17.94 -2.53
C ASP A 89 -9.88 16.52 -3.07
N ILE A 90 -8.69 15.96 -2.78
CA ILE A 90 -8.29 14.62 -3.20
C ILE A 90 -9.13 13.57 -2.46
N LYS A 91 -9.80 12.72 -3.24
CA LYS A 91 -10.65 11.63 -2.75
C LYS A 91 -10.20 10.31 -3.33
N MET A 92 -10.24 9.26 -2.51
CA MET A 92 -10.05 7.87 -2.92
C MET A 92 -11.40 7.17 -2.91
N ASN A 93 -11.80 6.62 -4.04
CA ASN A 93 -12.98 5.78 -4.17
C ASN A 93 -12.53 4.37 -4.49
N ALA A 94 -13.00 3.39 -3.73
CA ALA A 94 -12.61 2.00 -3.93
C ALA A 94 -13.81 1.07 -3.89
N PHE A 95 -13.73 0.03 -4.73
CA PHE A 95 -14.65 -1.09 -4.74
C PHE A 95 -13.83 -2.36 -4.70
N GLY A 96 -14.29 -3.37 -3.98
CA GLY A 96 -13.73 -4.69 -4.13
C GLY A 96 -14.72 -5.80 -3.83
N PHE A 97 -14.43 -6.94 -4.43
CA PHE A 97 -15.22 -8.14 -4.40
C PHE A 97 -14.29 -9.32 -4.14
N SER A 98 -14.71 -10.24 -3.29
CA SER A 98 -14.05 -11.54 -3.14
C SER A 98 -15.06 -12.65 -3.06
N GLN A 99 -14.75 -13.78 -3.70
CA GLN A 99 -15.60 -14.95 -3.77
C GLN A 99 -14.78 -16.20 -3.48
N LYS A 100 -15.25 -17.02 -2.54
CA LYS A 100 -14.69 -18.36 -2.34
C LYS A 100 -14.90 -19.23 -3.58
N VAL A 101 -13.84 -19.90 -3.99
CA VAL A 101 -13.82 -20.86 -5.09
C VAL A 101 -13.25 -22.16 -4.56
N GLY A 102 -14.11 -23.17 -4.45
CA GLY A 102 -13.78 -24.43 -3.77
C GLY A 102 -13.64 -24.26 -2.25
N LYS A 103 -12.93 -25.20 -1.61
CA LYS A 103 -12.79 -25.23 -0.15
C LYS A 103 -11.73 -24.26 0.38
N ASN A 104 -10.65 -24.10 -0.37
CA ASN A 104 -9.44 -23.43 0.10
C ASN A 104 -9.02 -22.23 -0.76
N GLY A 105 -9.71 -21.99 -1.88
CA GLY A 105 -9.39 -20.90 -2.82
C GLY A 105 -10.32 -19.71 -2.66
N THR A 106 -9.82 -18.52 -2.96
CA THR A 106 -10.64 -17.30 -3.08
C THR A 106 -10.12 -16.45 -4.21
N PHE A 107 -11.05 -16.04 -5.09
CA PHE A 107 -10.80 -15.08 -6.15
C PHE A 107 -11.24 -13.69 -5.70
N GLY A 108 -10.58 -12.64 -6.18
CA GLY A 108 -10.93 -11.28 -5.84
C GLY A 108 -10.63 -10.28 -6.95
N VAL A 109 -11.41 -9.20 -6.94
CA VAL A 109 -11.24 -8.03 -7.80
C VAL A 109 -11.24 -6.78 -6.91
N SER A 110 -10.28 -5.89 -7.12
CA SER A 110 -10.20 -4.60 -6.44
C SER A 110 -10.05 -3.48 -7.45
N LEU A 111 -10.71 -2.36 -7.18
CA LEU A 111 -10.73 -1.16 -7.99
C LEU A 111 -10.47 0.00 -7.03
N MET A 112 -9.60 0.92 -7.43
CA MET A 112 -9.37 2.16 -6.72
C MET A 112 -9.14 3.27 -7.74
N ALA A 113 -9.82 4.39 -7.54
CA ALA A 113 -9.66 5.62 -8.30
C ALA A 113 -9.35 6.77 -7.35
N LEU A 114 -8.43 7.64 -7.76
CA LEU A 114 -8.25 8.95 -7.16
C LEU A 114 -9.00 9.98 -8.01
N ASP A 115 -9.75 10.81 -7.30
CA ASP A 115 -10.36 12.02 -7.81
C ASP A 115 -9.60 13.19 -7.19
N PHE A 116 -8.97 14.00 -8.03
CA PHE A 116 -8.18 15.17 -7.61
C PHE A 116 -9.02 16.45 -7.53
N GLY A 117 -10.33 16.38 -7.81
CA GLY A 117 -11.15 17.56 -7.98
C GLY A 117 -10.76 18.36 -9.23
N ASP A 118 -11.14 19.63 -9.24
CA ASP A 118 -10.84 20.56 -10.32
C ASP A 118 -9.62 21.41 -9.97
N ILE A 119 -8.53 21.25 -10.71
CA ILE A 119 -7.30 22.02 -10.53
C ILE A 119 -7.30 23.21 -11.49
N ALA A 120 -7.15 24.43 -10.97
CA ALA A 120 -7.07 25.63 -11.80
C ALA A 120 -5.81 25.62 -12.69
N VAL A 121 -5.99 25.90 -13.98
CA VAL A 121 -4.86 26.08 -14.90
C VAL A 121 -4.26 27.46 -14.68
N THR A 122 -2.96 27.53 -14.40
CA THR A 122 -2.22 28.78 -14.21
C THR A 122 -1.17 28.98 -15.30
N THR A 123 -0.88 30.24 -15.63
CA THR A 123 0.21 30.60 -16.54
C THR A 123 1.03 31.74 -15.94
N THR A 124 2.18 32.05 -16.54
CA THR A 124 2.97 33.22 -16.15
C THR A 124 2.16 34.52 -16.23
N ASP A 125 1.24 34.61 -17.17
CA ASP A 125 0.40 35.79 -17.41
C ASP A 125 -0.87 35.79 -16.53
N ALA A 126 -1.28 34.63 -16.04
CA ALA A 126 -2.45 34.43 -15.19
C ALA A 126 -2.12 33.50 -14.00
N PRO A 127 -1.36 33.99 -13.00
CA PRO A 127 -0.93 33.18 -11.85
C PRO A 127 -2.11 32.78 -10.94
N GLU A 128 -3.16 33.59 -10.89
CA GLU A 128 -4.40 33.32 -10.13
C GLU A 128 -5.37 32.38 -10.86
N GLY A 129 -5.00 31.92 -12.05
CA GLY A 129 -5.80 31.01 -12.88
C GLY A 129 -6.34 31.67 -14.14
N THR A 130 -6.44 30.87 -15.20
CA THR A 130 -6.95 31.27 -16.51
C THR A 130 -8.48 31.21 -16.61
N GLY A 131 -9.16 30.72 -15.57
CA GLY A 131 -10.59 30.41 -15.57
C GLY A 131 -10.93 29.02 -16.12
N SER A 132 -9.93 28.27 -16.60
CA SER A 132 -10.06 26.85 -16.98
C SER A 132 -9.54 25.94 -15.87
N THR A 133 -10.09 24.72 -15.80
CA THR A 133 -9.66 23.68 -14.86
C THR A 133 -9.25 22.41 -15.60
N PHE A 134 -8.45 21.58 -14.93
CA PHE A 134 -8.17 20.22 -15.37
C PHE A 134 -8.25 19.26 -14.19
N SER A 135 -8.59 18.00 -14.45
CA SER A 135 -8.74 16.98 -13.41
C SER A 135 -7.99 15.71 -13.82
N PRO A 136 -6.84 15.41 -13.18
CA PRO A 136 -6.16 14.13 -13.35
C PRO A 136 -7.02 12.96 -12.86
N ASN A 137 -6.88 11.81 -13.50
CA ASN A 137 -7.53 10.56 -13.10
C ASN A 137 -6.48 9.46 -12.95
N PHE A 138 -6.28 9.01 -11.71
CA PHE A 138 -5.42 7.87 -11.40
C PHE A 138 -6.27 6.69 -10.97
N PHE A 139 -6.00 5.54 -11.56
CA PHE A 139 -6.83 4.34 -11.41
C PHE A 139 -5.97 3.09 -11.35
N ASN A 140 -6.35 2.16 -10.46
CA ASN A 140 -5.80 0.81 -10.49
C ASN A 140 -6.89 -0.27 -10.35
N LEU A 141 -6.70 -1.35 -11.11
CA LEU A 141 -7.52 -2.55 -11.12
C LEU A 141 -6.64 -3.74 -10.74
N GLY A 142 -6.97 -4.41 -9.64
CA GLY A 142 -6.33 -5.64 -9.19
C GLY A 142 -7.24 -6.86 -9.38
N ILE A 143 -6.70 -7.95 -9.91
CA ILE A 143 -7.36 -9.25 -9.98
C ILE A 143 -6.44 -10.28 -9.33
N GLY A 144 -6.97 -11.05 -8.39
CA GLY A 144 -6.16 -11.92 -7.54
C GLY A 144 -6.78 -13.25 -7.20
N TYR A 145 -5.91 -14.18 -6.86
CA TYR A 145 -6.26 -15.47 -6.32
C TYR A 145 -5.37 -15.79 -5.12
N ALA A 146 -5.97 -16.37 -4.09
CA ALA A 146 -5.24 -16.87 -2.94
C ALA A 146 -5.77 -18.25 -2.52
N HIS A 147 -4.87 -19.03 -1.92
CA HIS A 147 -5.13 -20.41 -1.51
C HIS A 147 -4.63 -20.67 -0.08
N VAL A 148 -5.40 -21.42 0.70
CA VAL A 148 -5.00 -21.93 2.02
C VAL A 148 -4.52 -23.37 1.93
N PHE A 149 -3.29 -23.63 2.36
CA PHE A 149 -2.72 -24.95 2.60
C PHE A 149 -2.82 -25.32 4.08
N GLU A 150 -3.43 -26.48 4.35
CA GLU A 150 -3.51 -27.10 5.68
C GLU A 150 -4.08 -26.18 6.78
N ASN A 151 -4.89 -25.19 6.43
CA ASN A 151 -5.40 -24.13 7.31
C ASN A 151 -4.34 -23.25 8.00
N LYS A 152 -3.05 -23.49 7.75
CA LYS A 152 -1.93 -22.81 8.43
C LYS A 152 -1.22 -21.82 7.51
N ILE A 153 -0.99 -22.18 6.25
CA ILE A 153 -0.27 -21.35 5.28
C ILE A 153 -1.26 -20.85 4.23
N SER A 154 -1.28 -19.56 3.98
CA SER A 154 -2.00 -18.94 2.88
C SER A 154 -0.99 -18.34 1.92
N VAL A 155 -1.18 -18.55 0.62
CA VAL A 155 -0.39 -17.89 -0.43
C VAL A 155 -1.32 -17.17 -1.38
N GLY A 156 -0.85 -16.11 -2.02
CA GLY A 156 -1.65 -15.43 -3.04
C GLY A 156 -0.79 -14.71 -4.07
N ILE A 157 -1.41 -14.47 -5.22
CA ILE A 157 -0.88 -13.65 -6.30
C ILE A 157 -1.95 -12.67 -6.78
N LEU A 158 -1.54 -11.45 -7.09
CA LEU A 158 -2.39 -10.40 -7.62
C LEU A 158 -1.72 -9.83 -8.88
N PHE A 159 -2.49 -9.67 -9.93
CA PHE A 159 -2.13 -8.86 -11.07
C PHE A 159 -2.81 -7.50 -10.97
N ARG A 160 -2.06 -6.43 -11.20
CA ARG A 160 -2.56 -5.05 -11.12
C ARG A 160 -2.29 -4.30 -12.41
N ALA A 161 -3.34 -3.70 -12.97
CA ALA A 161 -3.23 -2.69 -14.03
C ALA A 161 -3.35 -1.30 -13.41
N VAL A 162 -2.51 -0.37 -13.86
CA VAL A 162 -2.37 0.98 -13.29
C VAL A 162 -2.40 1.98 -14.43
N SER A 163 -3.19 3.04 -14.26
CA SER A 163 -3.37 4.08 -15.26
C SER A 163 -3.34 5.45 -14.59
N GLU A 164 -2.56 6.35 -15.14
CA GLU A 164 -2.54 7.77 -14.79
C GLU A 164 -2.86 8.57 -16.05
N SER A 165 -3.78 9.52 -15.97
CA SER A 165 -4.16 10.30 -17.15
C SER A 165 -4.64 11.71 -16.83
N THR A 166 -4.43 12.62 -17.77
CA THR A 166 -5.07 13.94 -17.87
C THR A 166 -5.88 14.00 -19.18
N ALA A 167 -6.34 15.18 -19.59
CA ALA A 167 -7.03 15.37 -20.86
C ALA A 167 -6.16 15.00 -22.09
N ASP A 168 -4.85 15.12 -21.97
CA ASP A 168 -3.89 15.11 -23.08
C ASP A 168 -2.67 14.20 -22.86
N LEU A 169 -2.50 13.64 -21.65
CA LEU A 169 -1.43 12.71 -21.28
C LEU A 169 -2.00 11.42 -20.68
N LYS A 170 -1.30 10.31 -20.91
CA LYS A 170 -1.60 9.02 -20.32
C LYS A 170 -0.32 8.21 -20.06
N ALA A 171 -0.27 7.55 -18.92
CA ALA A 171 0.68 6.50 -18.59
C ALA A 171 -0.09 5.24 -18.17
N PHE A 172 0.44 4.07 -18.52
CA PHE A 172 -0.18 2.79 -18.18
C PHE A 172 0.89 1.74 -17.87
N GLY A 173 0.66 0.94 -16.83
CA GLY A 173 1.62 -0.05 -16.36
C GLY A 173 0.94 -1.27 -15.73
N PHE A 174 1.75 -2.30 -15.53
CA PHE A 174 1.32 -3.53 -14.88
C PHE A 174 2.24 -3.87 -13.71
N GLY A 175 1.65 -4.41 -12.64
CA GLY A 175 2.35 -4.88 -11.46
C GLY A 175 1.87 -6.25 -11.00
N LEU A 176 2.73 -6.94 -10.27
CA LEU A 176 2.44 -8.19 -9.59
C LEU A 176 2.64 -8.00 -8.08
N ASP A 177 1.69 -8.52 -7.31
CA ASP A 177 1.85 -8.68 -5.86
C ASP A 177 1.87 -10.18 -5.53
N ALA A 178 2.75 -10.57 -4.63
CA ALA A 178 2.83 -11.90 -4.06
C ALA A 178 2.76 -11.82 -2.54
N GLY A 179 2.14 -12.80 -1.91
CA GLY A 179 1.95 -12.79 -0.46
C GLY A 179 1.92 -14.17 0.15
N VAL A 180 2.36 -14.24 1.41
CA VAL A 180 2.27 -15.40 2.29
C VAL A 180 1.76 -14.95 3.65
N GLN A 181 0.85 -15.72 4.25
CA GLN A 181 0.49 -15.61 5.66
C GLN A 181 0.59 -16.98 6.31
N TYR A 182 1.24 -17.04 7.47
CA TYR A 182 1.36 -18.23 8.28
C TYR A 182 0.69 -18.01 9.64
N VAL A 183 -0.06 -19.01 10.09
CA VAL A 183 -0.78 -18.98 11.37
C VAL A 183 -0.44 -20.24 12.15
N THR A 184 -0.12 -20.09 13.43
CA THR A 184 0.22 -21.19 14.33
C THR A 184 -0.12 -20.89 15.79
N GLY A 185 0.06 -21.88 16.65
CA GLY A 185 -0.30 -21.87 18.06
C GLY A 185 -1.58 -22.64 18.37
N PRO A 186 -1.88 -22.88 19.67
CA PRO A 186 -3.00 -23.72 20.10
C PRO A 186 -4.37 -23.22 19.60
N GLU A 187 -4.51 -21.90 19.48
CA GLU A 187 -5.74 -21.24 19.03
C GLU A 187 -5.47 -20.31 17.84
N ASP A 188 -4.49 -20.66 16.99
CA ASP A 188 -4.12 -19.84 15.82
C ASP A 188 -3.73 -18.39 16.19
N ASN A 189 -3.16 -18.27 17.38
CA ASN A 189 -2.88 -17.02 18.06
C ASN A 189 -1.65 -16.30 17.51
N PHE A 190 -0.62 -17.01 17.04
CA PHE A 190 0.55 -16.39 16.41
C PHE A 190 0.40 -16.34 14.89
N LYS A 191 0.73 -15.19 14.28
CA LYS A 191 0.64 -14.98 12.83
C LYS A 191 1.87 -14.25 12.31
N LEU A 192 2.34 -14.68 11.14
CA LEU A 192 3.42 -14.06 10.37
C LEU A 192 2.90 -13.77 8.96
N GLY A 193 3.24 -12.62 8.40
CA GLY A 193 2.91 -12.27 7.03
C GLY A 193 4.10 -11.68 6.29
N LEU A 194 4.24 -12.08 5.04
CA LEU A 194 5.20 -11.53 4.08
C LEU A 194 4.43 -11.12 2.83
N SER A 195 4.65 -9.92 2.31
CA SER A 195 4.15 -9.55 1.00
C SER A 195 5.16 -8.72 0.22
N LEU A 196 5.23 -8.97 -1.08
CA LEU A 196 5.96 -8.17 -2.04
C LEU A 196 4.95 -7.61 -3.03
N ARG A 197 4.94 -6.29 -3.20
CA ARG A 197 3.90 -5.57 -3.94
C ARG A 197 4.49 -4.68 -5.00
N ASN A 198 3.69 -4.40 -6.03
CA ASN A 198 3.96 -3.47 -7.11
C ASN A 198 5.25 -3.79 -7.89
N VAL A 199 5.61 -5.08 -8.00
CA VAL A 199 6.74 -5.49 -8.84
C VAL A 199 6.26 -5.51 -10.28
N GLY A 200 6.76 -4.59 -11.10
CA GLY A 200 6.16 -4.36 -12.41
C GLY A 200 7.02 -3.58 -13.39
N SER A 201 6.45 -3.34 -14.57
CA SER A 201 7.10 -2.59 -15.63
C SER A 201 7.14 -1.10 -15.29
N PRO A 202 8.19 -0.37 -15.70
CA PRO A 202 8.16 1.09 -15.65
C PRO A 202 7.03 1.64 -16.53
N MET A 203 6.57 2.83 -16.18
CA MET A 203 5.55 3.60 -16.89
C MET A 203 6.20 4.84 -17.52
N SER A 204 5.60 5.38 -18.58
CA SER A 204 6.01 6.64 -19.19
C SER A 204 4.79 7.36 -19.72
N PHE A 205 4.74 8.68 -19.60
CA PHE A 205 3.65 9.47 -20.17
C PHE A 205 3.78 9.57 -21.68
N GLY A 206 2.68 9.37 -22.39
CA GLY A 206 2.56 9.68 -23.81
C GLY A 206 1.27 10.47 -24.06
N GLY A 207 1.19 11.12 -25.22
CA GLY A 207 0.00 11.86 -25.60
C GLY A 207 0.32 13.21 -26.23
N GLN A 208 -0.74 13.93 -26.61
CA GLN A 208 -0.65 15.20 -27.32
C GLN A 208 -0.05 16.30 -26.46
N GLY A 209 -0.14 16.20 -25.13
CA GLY A 209 0.48 17.16 -24.20
C GLY A 209 2.02 17.22 -24.31
N LEU A 210 2.65 16.22 -24.94
CA LEU A 210 4.10 16.23 -25.21
C LEU A 210 4.46 16.75 -26.61
N SER A 211 3.46 17.09 -27.43
CA SER A 211 3.65 17.59 -28.79
C SER A 211 3.69 19.11 -28.80
N GLN A 212 4.66 19.70 -29.48
CA GLN A 212 4.77 21.13 -29.71
C GLN A 212 4.95 21.43 -31.20
N GLN A 213 4.30 22.47 -31.70
CA GLN A 213 4.54 22.95 -33.06
C GLN A 213 5.66 23.98 -33.05
N LEU A 214 6.73 23.70 -33.79
CA LEU A 214 7.85 24.63 -33.98
C LEU A 214 8.09 24.83 -35.48
N THR A 215 8.57 26.02 -35.85
CA THR A 215 8.97 26.31 -37.22
C THR A 215 10.19 25.47 -37.60
N ALA A 216 10.13 24.83 -38.77
CA ALA A 216 11.23 24.03 -39.28
C ALA A 216 12.52 24.87 -39.42
N PRO A 217 13.69 24.40 -38.95
CA PRO A 217 14.95 25.10 -39.17
C PRO A 217 15.21 25.33 -40.67
N GLY A 218 15.14 26.59 -41.10
CA GLY A 218 15.39 26.99 -42.50
C GLY A 218 14.19 26.88 -43.46
N ALA A 219 12.96 26.66 -42.97
CA ALA A 219 11.77 26.67 -43.82
C ALA A 219 10.55 27.34 -43.12
N ASP A 220 9.63 27.88 -43.92
CA ASP A 220 8.44 28.62 -43.44
C ASP A 220 7.22 27.70 -43.27
N HIS A 221 7.44 26.48 -42.75
CA HIS A 221 6.36 25.55 -42.40
C HIS A 221 6.56 25.01 -40.98
N GLN A 222 5.44 24.68 -40.33
CA GLN A 222 5.43 24.15 -38.98
C GLN A 222 5.62 22.64 -38.99
N LEU A 223 6.44 22.14 -38.05
CA LEU A 223 6.60 20.73 -37.75
C LEU A 223 6.14 20.45 -36.33
N THR A 224 5.49 19.32 -36.13
CA THR A 224 5.16 18.82 -34.79
C THR A 224 6.36 18.06 -34.24
N TYR A 225 6.91 18.55 -33.14
CA TYR A 225 7.97 17.90 -32.37
C TYR A 225 7.35 17.23 -31.16
N GLU A 226 7.62 15.94 -30.98
CA GLU A 226 7.19 15.18 -29.81
C GLU A 226 8.34 15.09 -28.79
N THR A 227 8.08 15.54 -27.57
CA THR A 227 9.04 15.44 -26.47
C THR A 227 8.96 14.05 -25.85
N ARG A 228 10.09 13.37 -25.75
CA ARG A 228 10.15 12.05 -25.08
C ARG A 228 10.09 12.24 -23.57
N SER A 229 9.10 11.63 -22.93
CA SER A 229 9.01 11.58 -21.47
C SER A 229 10.03 10.61 -20.89
N ALA A 230 10.46 10.88 -19.65
CA ALA A 230 11.23 9.92 -18.87
C ALA A 230 10.31 8.81 -18.36
N SER A 231 10.83 7.58 -18.28
CA SER A 231 10.15 6.49 -17.62
C SER A 231 10.33 6.57 -16.10
N PHE A 232 9.30 6.17 -15.36
CA PHE A 232 9.31 6.04 -13.91
C PHE A 232 8.91 4.63 -13.49
N GLU A 233 9.43 4.16 -12.36
CA GLU A 233 9.16 2.81 -11.86
C GLU A 233 7.95 2.80 -10.90
N LEU A 234 7.32 1.64 -10.78
CA LEU A 234 6.30 1.42 -9.76
C LEU A 234 6.95 1.32 -8.37
N PRO A 235 6.31 1.83 -7.31
CA PRO A 235 6.86 1.84 -5.97
C PRO A 235 6.73 0.44 -5.36
N SER A 236 7.75 -0.40 -5.59
CA SER A 236 7.82 -1.74 -5.03
C SER A 236 7.92 -1.71 -3.50
N VAL A 237 7.13 -2.57 -2.83
CA VAL A 237 7.03 -2.60 -1.37
C VAL A 237 7.17 -4.02 -0.84
N LEU A 238 8.07 -4.22 0.12
CA LEU A 238 8.19 -5.42 0.93
C LEU A 238 7.56 -5.19 2.31
N ASN A 239 6.57 -5.98 2.71
CA ASN A 239 5.99 -5.94 4.05
C ASN A 239 6.29 -7.23 4.80
N ILE A 240 6.72 -7.09 6.05
CA ILE A 240 6.95 -8.18 6.99
C ILE A 240 6.17 -7.84 8.26
N GLY A 241 5.12 -8.61 8.56
CA GLY A 241 4.27 -8.39 9.72
C GLY A 241 4.27 -9.59 10.65
N VAL A 242 4.21 -9.33 11.96
CA VAL A 242 3.98 -10.34 12.99
C VAL A 242 2.85 -9.86 13.88
N SER A 243 1.99 -10.78 14.33
CA SER A 243 0.96 -10.46 15.30
C SER A 243 0.68 -11.64 16.22
N TYR A 244 0.23 -11.32 17.43
CA TYR A 244 -0.20 -12.29 18.42
C TYR A 244 -1.56 -11.93 19.00
N ASP A 245 -2.47 -12.90 19.03
CA ASP A 245 -3.81 -12.76 19.62
C ASP A 245 -3.80 -13.27 21.06
N PHE A 246 -4.09 -12.38 21.99
CA PHE A 246 -4.45 -12.71 23.36
C PHE A 246 -5.96 -12.89 23.45
N ILE A 247 -6.39 -14.14 23.66
CA ILE A 247 -7.80 -14.48 23.87
C ILE A 247 -8.08 -14.28 25.35
N LEU A 248 -8.77 -13.18 25.69
CA LEU A 248 -9.07 -12.83 27.07
C LEU A 248 -10.27 -13.65 27.57
N ASN A 249 -11.29 -13.77 26.71
CA ASN A 249 -12.55 -14.46 26.95
C ASN A 249 -13.14 -14.91 25.60
N GLU A 250 -14.20 -15.72 25.61
CA GLU A 250 -14.92 -16.13 24.38
C GLU A 250 -15.39 -14.95 23.50
N LYS A 251 -15.57 -13.77 24.09
CA LYS A 251 -16.06 -12.56 23.41
C LYS A 251 -14.97 -11.51 23.19
N SER A 252 -13.78 -11.64 23.76
CA SER A 252 -12.79 -10.56 23.76
C SER A 252 -11.43 -11.06 23.29
N ARG A 253 -10.91 -10.41 22.24
CA ARG A 253 -9.58 -10.66 21.69
C ARG A 253 -8.78 -9.37 21.65
N LEU A 254 -7.55 -9.43 22.14
CA LEU A 254 -6.57 -8.36 22.00
C LEU A 254 -5.45 -8.85 21.07
N THR A 255 -5.31 -8.23 19.90
CA THR A 255 -4.26 -8.53 18.94
C THR A 255 -3.17 -7.46 19.05
N VAL A 256 -1.94 -7.87 19.32
CA VAL A 256 -0.76 -7.00 19.24
C VAL A 256 -0.04 -7.30 17.94
N LEU A 257 0.43 -6.26 17.25
CA LEU A 257 1.11 -6.40 15.97
C LEU A 257 2.37 -5.53 15.89
N SER A 258 3.29 -5.96 15.03
CA SER A 258 4.43 -5.18 14.56
C SER A 258 4.60 -5.39 13.07
N ASN A 259 5.01 -4.37 12.34
CA ASN A 259 5.21 -4.44 10.91
C ASN A 259 6.43 -3.65 10.47
N PHE A 260 7.23 -4.25 9.61
CA PHE A 260 8.30 -3.60 8.86
C PHE A 260 7.87 -3.49 7.41
N THR A 261 8.03 -2.30 6.83
CA THR A 261 7.72 -2.01 5.44
C THR A 261 8.96 -1.40 4.81
N SER A 262 9.55 -2.07 3.81
CA SER A 262 10.60 -1.50 2.99
C SER A 262 10.03 -1.06 1.65
N ASN A 263 10.43 0.14 1.21
CA ASN A 263 9.96 0.75 -0.03
C ASN A 263 11.15 1.11 -0.89
N SER A 264 11.13 0.73 -2.17
CA SER A 264 12.25 1.01 -3.08
C SER A 264 12.51 2.50 -3.33
N PHE A 265 11.52 3.37 -3.08
CA PHE A 265 11.53 4.81 -3.40
C PHE A 265 11.12 5.72 -2.24
N SER A 266 11.03 5.18 -1.02
CA SER A 266 10.82 5.97 0.20
C SER A 266 11.63 5.40 1.35
N ARG A 267 11.62 6.08 2.50
CA ARG A 267 12.19 5.52 3.73
C ARG A 267 11.47 4.23 4.12
N ASP A 268 12.22 3.32 4.72
CA ASP A 268 11.67 2.13 5.35
C ASP A 268 10.89 2.54 6.61
N ASN A 269 9.81 1.82 6.91
CA ASN A 269 8.98 2.08 8.08
C ASN A 269 8.99 0.88 9.02
N ILE A 270 8.98 1.17 10.32
CA ILE A 270 8.66 0.19 11.35
C ILE A 270 7.49 0.71 12.17
N GLY A 271 6.59 -0.16 12.59
CA GLY A 271 5.50 0.25 13.45
C GLY A 271 4.92 -0.87 14.28
N ALA A 272 4.13 -0.48 15.26
CA ALA A 272 3.46 -1.37 16.18
C ALA A 272 2.02 -0.91 16.38
N GLY A 273 1.14 -1.86 16.71
CA GLY A 273 -0.26 -1.55 16.89
C GLY A 273 -0.98 -2.56 17.76
N VAL A 274 -2.22 -2.21 18.07
CA VAL A 274 -3.12 -3.01 18.88
C VAL A 274 -4.53 -2.96 18.27
N GLU A 275 -5.17 -4.11 18.22
CA GLU A 275 -6.58 -4.25 17.88
C GLU A 275 -7.30 -4.95 19.04
N TYR A 276 -8.30 -4.30 19.64
CA TYR A 276 -9.20 -4.93 20.58
C TYR A 276 -10.53 -5.22 19.88
N ALA A 277 -10.89 -6.51 19.79
CA ALA A 277 -12.13 -6.97 19.20
C ALA A 277 -13.09 -7.49 20.29
N PHE A 278 -14.27 -6.89 20.36
CA PHE A 278 -15.37 -7.31 21.22
C PHE A 278 -16.49 -7.95 20.39
N ASN A 279 -16.78 -9.21 20.71
CA ASN A 279 -17.77 -10.08 20.11
C ASN A 279 -17.66 -10.19 18.57
N ASN A 280 -16.45 -9.99 18.03
CA ASN A 280 -16.18 -9.88 16.59
C ASN A 280 -17.07 -8.86 15.84
N LYS A 281 -17.65 -7.88 16.55
CA LYS A 281 -18.55 -6.85 16.00
C LYS A 281 -17.99 -5.46 16.19
N PHE A 282 -17.44 -5.18 17.36
CA PHE A 282 -16.82 -3.91 17.69
C PHE A 282 -15.32 -4.08 17.74
N MET A 283 -14.59 -3.19 17.08
CA MET A 283 -13.14 -3.28 16.96
C MET A 283 -12.54 -1.90 17.18
N PHE A 284 -11.68 -1.80 18.20
CA PHE A 284 -10.90 -0.61 18.49
C PHE A 284 -9.48 -0.85 18.01
N ARG A 285 -8.92 0.12 17.29
CA ARG A 285 -7.62 -0.01 16.64
C ARG A 285 -6.77 1.21 16.94
N GLY A 286 -5.51 0.97 17.26
CA GLY A 286 -4.49 1.99 17.36
C GLY A 286 -3.21 1.45 16.75
N GLY A 287 -2.52 2.27 15.98
CA GLY A 287 -1.24 1.93 15.39
C GLY A 287 -0.35 3.15 15.37
N TYR A 288 0.93 2.95 15.61
CA TYR A 288 1.96 3.96 15.48
C TYR A 288 3.01 3.47 14.47
N LYS A 289 3.33 4.32 13.49
CA LYS A 289 4.31 4.01 12.45
C LYS A 289 5.42 5.06 12.44
N TYR A 290 6.65 4.60 12.30
CA TYR A 290 7.86 5.40 12.34
C TYR A 290 8.72 5.18 11.09
N ASP A 291 9.19 6.28 10.49
CA ASP A 291 10.08 6.26 9.33
C ASP A 291 11.54 6.17 9.80
N LEU A 292 12.22 5.10 9.41
CA LEU A 292 13.62 4.86 9.69
C LEU A 292 14.50 5.90 8.96
N GLY A 293 15.49 6.45 9.67
CA GLY A 293 16.38 7.47 9.11
C GLY A 293 15.78 8.88 9.05
N SER A 294 14.65 9.15 9.71
CA SER A 294 14.18 10.53 9.91
C SER A 294 15.03 11.26 10.96
N SER A 295 15.54 12.45 10.62
CA SER A 295 16.11 13.34 11.63
C SER A 295 14.98 14.03 12.39
N ASN A 296 15.21 14.44 13.64
CA ASN A 296 14.21 15.15 14.47
C ASN A 296 13.90 16.58 13.96
N ALA A 297 14.41 16.99 12.81
CA ALA A 297 14.06 18.26 12.19
C ALA A 297 12.57 18.25 11.78
N VAL A 298 11.86 19.32 12.13
CA VAL A 298 10.41 19.45 11.90
C VAL A 298 10.05 19.37 10.40
N ASP A 299 10.97 19.78 9.53
CA ASP A 299 10.79 19.80 8.07
C ASP A 299 11.02 18.43 7.39
N GLU A 300 11.42 17.38 8.12
CA GLU A 300 11.64 16.03 7.56
C GLU A 300 10.59 15.00 7.97
N LYS A 301 9.56 15.41 8.72
CA LYS A 301 8.49 14.50 9.16
C LYS A 301 7.50 14.23 8.03
N ASN A 302 7.43 12.97 7.62
CA ASN A 302 6.44 12.49 6.67
C ASN A 302 5.04 12.46 7.32
N VAL A 303 4.00 12.73 6.54
CA VAL A 303 2.57 12.62 6.91
C VAL A 303 2.23 11.24 7.47
N TYR A 304 3.00 10.22 7.10
CA TYR A 304 2.83 8.84 7.55
C TYR A 304 3.56 8.49 8.85
N THR A 305 4.29 9.43 9.46
CA THR A 305 4.88 9.23 10.79
C THR A 305 3.87 9.67 11.86
N GLY A 306 3.36 8.73 12.64
CA GLY A 306 2.30 8.98 13.63
C GLY A 306 1.51 7.75 14.05
#